data_AF-A0A346NQN6-F1
#
_entry.id   AF-A0A346NQN6-F1
#
_cell.length_a   1.000
_cell.length_b   1.000
_cell.length_c   1.000
_cell.angle_alpha   90.00
_cell.angle_beta   90.00
_cell.angle_gamma   90.00
#
_symmetry.space_group_name_H-M   'P 1'
#
loop_
_entity.id
_entity.type
_entity.pdbx_description
1 polymer ?
#
loop_
_entity_poly.entity_id
_entity_poly.type
_entity_poly.pdbx_seq_one_letter_code
_entity_poly.pdbx_strand_id
1 'polypeptide(L)'
;MDKQVRDFLSIYKVELIQHKAEISKLKRINRKLLNQYEAANIEIEELKIKARLYERNKEEVRKLSKTAFFCNAREKVQREKTIKTKIKELFRLNNINKVDYKTLKSSEYFSESYYREKYKDTKDIDPIKHYLLYGAMEGRNPSKHFDTYYYLKNNSDVVNSRINPLVHFLKFGIKEKRLPISEKREK
;
A
#
# COMPACT_ATOMS: atom_id res chain seq x y z
N MET A 1 61.20 48.86 11.66
CA MET A 1 60.18 48.25 12.54
C MET A 1 60.87 47.43 13.60
N ASP A 2 60.67 47.80 14.86
CA ASP A 2 61.21 47.11 16.03
C ASP A 2 60.79 45.62 16.05
N LYS A 3 61.68 44.74 16.51
CA LYS A 3 61.46 43.29 16.53
C LYS A 3 60.27 42.94 17.43
N GLN A 4 60.16 43.60 18.58
CA GLN A 4 59.03 43.43 19.50
C GLN A 4 57.68 43.73 18.85
N VAL A 5 57.59 44.77 18.02
CA VAL A 5 56.35 45.15 17.33
C VAL A 5 55.95 44.10 16.29
N ARG A 6 56.92 43.51 15.58
CA ARG A 6 56.67 42.42 14.62
C ARG A 6 56.18 41.14 15.31
N ASP A 7 56.80 40.78 16.43
CA ASP A 7 56.42 39.59 17.19
C ASP A 7 54.99 39.74 17.75
N PHE A 8 54.65 40.93 18.27
CA PHE A 8 53.30 41.24 18.75
C PHE A 8 52.24 41.17 17.63
N LEU A 9 52.52 41.75 16.46
CA LEU A 9 51.63 41.69 15.30
C LEU A 9 51.45 40.26 14.76
N SER A 10 52.47 39.41 14.83
CA SER A 10 52.38 38.00 14.44
C SER A 10 51.46 37.21 15.37
N ILE A 11 51.60 37.40 16.68
CA ILE A 11 50.75 36.74 17.70
C ILE A 11 49.27 37.12 17.48
N TYR A 12 48.99 38.42 17.36
CA TYR A 12 47.64 38.92 17.13
C TYR A 12 47.02 38.38 15.83
N LYS A 13 47.83 38.24 14.78
CA LYS A 13 47.37 37.67 13.50
C LYS A 13 46.99 36.20 13.62
N VAL A 14 47.72 35.42 14.43
CA VAL A 14 47.41 34.00 14.70
C VAL A 14 46.12 33.88 15.51
N GLU A 15 45.97 34.67 16.57
CA GLU A 15 44.74 34.70 17.39
C GLU A 15 43.51 35.08 16.55
N LEU A 16 43.64 36.08 15.68
CA LEU A 16 42.56 36.49 14.76
C LEU A 16 42.15 35.34 13.81
N ILE A 17 43.11 34.55 13.33
CA ILE A 17 42.84 33.38 12.47
C ILE A 17 42.13 32.29 13.25
N GLN A 18 42.57 32.00 14.48
CA GLN A 18 41.94 31.03 15.37
C GLN A 18 40.49 31.41 15.66
N HIS A 19 40.23 32.66 16.05
CA HIS A 19 38.86 33.14 16.29
C HIS A 19 37.98 33.09 15.04
N LYS A 20 38.50 33.41 13.86
CA LYS A 20 37.75 33.28 12.59
C LYS A 20 37.40 31.83 12.28
N ALA A 21 38.31 30.89 12.55
CA ALA A 21 38.06 29.47 12.38
C ALA A 21 36.98 28.98 13.36
N GLU A 22 37.03 29.44 14.61
CA GLU A 22 36.05 29.11 15.64
C GLU A 22 34.65 29.65 15.33
N ILE A 23 34.55 30.92 14.90
CA ILE A 23 33.30 31.51 14.41
C ILE A 23 32.73 30.70 13.24
N SER A 24 33.58 30.24 12.33
CA SER A 24 33.15 29.43 11.18
C SER A 24 32.62 28.06 11.61
N LYS A 25 33.27 27.44 12.61
CA LYS A 25 32.82 26.17 13.23
C LYS A 25 31.47 26.36 13.92
N LEU A 26 31.31 27.41 14.73
CA LEU A 26 30.08 27.74 15.43
C LEU A 26 28.92 28.01 14.44
N LYS A 27 29.17 28.76 13.36
CA LYS A 27 28.16 28.98 12.30
C LYS A 27 27.70 27.66 11.67
N ARG A 28 28.62 26.72 11.42
CA ARG A 28 28.29 25.41 10.85
C ARG A 28 27.45 24.57 11.81
N ILE A 29 27.77 24.61 13.10
CA ILE A 29 27.02 23.93 14.17
C ILE A 29 25.61 24.53 14.30
N ASN A 30 25.51 25.86 14.37
CA ASN A 30 24.22 26.55 14.45
C ASN A 30 23.33 26.25 13.25
N ARG A 31 23.89 26.19 12.04
CA ARG A 31 23.12 25.80 10.85
C ARG A 31 22.60 24.37 10.94
N LYS A 32 23.41 23.43 11.45
CA LYS A 32 22.96 22.04 11.67
C LYS A 32 21.85 21.96 12.71
N LEU A 33 22.01 22.66 13.84
CA LEU A 33 21.01 22.73 14.90
C LEU A 33 19.69 23.34 14.39
N LEU A 34 19.77 24.40 13.59
CA LEU A 34 18.58 25.04 13.00
C LEU A 34 17.82 24.05 12.10
N ASN A 35 18.52 23.34 11.22
CA ASN A 35 17.89 22.33 10.36
C ASN A 35 17.26 21.19 11.17
N GLN A 36 17.90 20.75 12.26
CA GLN A 36 17.35 19.73 13.17
C GLN A 36 16.10 20.23 13.88
N TYR A 37 16.11 21.49 14.34
CA TYR A 37 14.95 22.13 14.97
C TYR A 37 13.76 22.24 14.01
N GLU A 38 14.00 22.67 12.77
CA GLU A 38 12.98 22.76 11.74
C GLU A 38 12.38 21.38 11.40
N ALA A 39 13.22 20.35 11.26
CA ALA A 39 12.75 18.99 11.03
C ALA A 39 11.89 18.46 12.19
N ALA A 40 12.31 18.68 13.44
CA ALA A 40 11.55 18.27 14.62
C ALA A 40 10.19 19.00 14.70
N ASN A 41 10.12 20.27 14.34
CA ASN A 41 8.85 21.01 14.31
C ASN A 41 7.87 20.46 13.28
N ILE A 42 8.35 20.05 12.10
CA ILE A 42 7.50 19.42 11.08
C ILE A 42 6.92 18.11 11.63
N GLU A 43 7.75 17.27 12.25
CA GLU A 43 7.32 16.00 12.85
C GLU A 43 6.28 16.19 13.96
N ILE A 44 6.46 17.21 14.81
CA ILE A 44 5.49 17.58 15.85
C ILE A 44 4.14 17.97 15.23
N GLU A 45 4.11 18.74 14.14
CA GLU A 45 2.87 19.11 13.48
C GLU A 45 2.16 17.91 12.84
N GLU A 46 2.91 16.99 12.23
CA GLU A 46 2.35 15.73 11.72
C GLU A 46 1.70 14.89 12.83
N LEU A 47 2.37 14.78 13.98
CA LEU A 47 1.85 14.05 15.13
C LEU A 47 0.58 14.70 15.69
N LYS A 48 0.53 16.04 15.75
CA LYS A 48 -0.69 16.77 16.16
C LYS A 48 -1.87 16.50 15.23
N ILE A 49 -1.63 16.44 13.91
CA ILE A 49 -2.68 16.10 12.93
C ILE A 49 -3.18 14.68 13.16
N LYS A 50 -2.25 13.71 13.32
CA LYS A 50 -2.62 12.30 13.61
C LYS A 50 -3.44 12.17 14.89
N ALA A 51 -3.07 12.89 15.96
CA ALA A 51 -3.80 12.89 17.23
C ALA A 51 -5.23 13.45 17.08
N ARG A 52 -5.40 14.54 16.33
CA ARG A 52 -6.73 15.11 16.04
C ARG A 52 -7.62 14.13 15.27
N LEU A 53 -7.06 13.45 14.27
CA LEU A 53 -7.78 12.43 13.51
C LEU A 53 -8.19 11.24 14.38
N TYR A 54 -7.29 10.80 15.27
CA TYR A 54 -7.58 9.71 16.21
C TYR A 54 -8.75 10.06 17.14
N GLU A 55 -8.74 11.24 17.77
CA GLU A 55 -9.83 11.64 18.67
C GLU A 55 -11.15 11.83 17.92
N ARG A 56 -11.14 12.39 16.71
CA ARG A 56 -12.34 12.48 15.85
C ARG A 56 -12.93 11.10 15.55
N ASN A 57 -12.09 10.15 15.14
CA ASN A 57 -12.52 8.78 14.85
C ASN A 57 -13.04 8.07 16.10
N LYS A 58 -12.40 8.29 17.25
CA LYS A 58 -12.82 7.74 18.54
C LYS A 58 -14.17 8.29 19.00
N GLU A 59 -14.45 9.57 18.76
CA GLU A 59 -15.78 10.14 18.97
C GLU A 59 -16.82 9.55 18.01
N GLU A 60 -16.46 9.35 16.75
CA GLU A 60 -17.34 8.75 15.75
C GLU A 60 -17.70 7.31 16.14
N VAL A 61 -16.72 6.51 16.56
CA VAL A 61 -16.93 5.17 17.11
C VAL A 61 -17.78 5.21 18.39
N ARG A 62 -17.58 6.19 19.28
CA ARG A 62 -18.45 6.37 20.46
C ARG A 62 -19.90 6.70 20.08
N LYS A 63 -20.12 7.56 19.09
CA LYS A 63 -21.45 7.91 18.57
C LYS A 63 -22.11 6.68 17.95
N LEU A 64 -21.38 5.96 17.11
CA LEU A 64 -21.83 4.69 16.50
C LEU A 64 -22.10 3.61 17.55
N SER A 65 -21.34 3.57 18.64
CA SER A 65 -21.56 2.65 19.75
C SER A 65 -22.80 3.00 20.58
N LYS A 66 -23.11 4.30 20.77
CA LYS A 66 -24.33 4.76 21.45
C LYS A 66 -25.58 4.51 20.61
N THR A 67 -25.51 4.68 19.28
CA THR A 67 -26.62 4.34 18.38
C THR A 67 -26.77 2.83 18.22
N ALA A 68 -25.67 2.06 18.25
CA ALA A 68 -25.70 0.59 18.25
C ALA A 68 -26.23 -0.04 19.55
N PHE A 69 -26.42 0.73 20.62
CA PHE A 69 -27.05 0.24 21.87
C PHE A 69 -28.57 0.05 21.73
N PHE A 70 -29.20 0.67 20.72
CA PHE A 70 -30.62 0.48 20.40
C PHE A 70 -30.90 -0.58 19.32
N CYS A 71 -29.87 -1.30 18.87
CA CYS A 71 -30.00 -2.37 17.88
C CYS A 71 -30.01 -3.74 18.57
N ASN A 72 -31.09 -4.49 18.36
CA ASN A 72 -31.35 -5.81 18.95
C ASN A 72 -30.13 -6.74 18.86
N ALA A 73 -29.90 -7.59 19.87
CA ALA A 73 -28.72 -8.48 19.96
C ALA A 73 -28.44 -9.30 18.68
N ARG A 74 -29.47 -9.61 17.89
CA ARG A 74 -29.40 -10.27 16.58
C ARG A 74 -28.73 -9.40 15.51
N GLU A 75 -28.99 -8.09 15.48
CA GLU A 75 -28.27 -7.13 14.63
C GLU A 75 -26.81 -6.95 15.07
N LYS A 76 -26.50 -7.03 16.37
CA LYS A 76 -25.13 -6.91 16.89
C LYS A 76 -24.24 -8.06 16.43
N VAL A 77 -24.72 -9.31 16.53
CA VAL A 77 -24.00 -10.51 16.03
C VAL A 77 -23.86 -10.47 14.50
N GLN A 78 -24.90 -10.01 13.78
CA GLN A 78 -24.82 -9.85 12.34
C GLN A 78 -23.82 -8.76 11.96
N ARG A 79 -23.84 -7.59 12.61
CA ARG A 79 -22.90 -6.48 12.37
C ARG A 79 -21.46 -6.84 12.73
N GLU A 80 -21.20 -7.60 13.79
CA GLU A 80 -19.85 -8.10 14.09
C GLU A 80 -19.34 -9.06 13.01
N LYS A 81 -20.20 -9.95 12.49
CA LYS A 81 -19.87 -10.77 11.31
C LYS A 81 -19.59 -9.88 10.10
N THR A 82 -20.39 -8.85 9.85
CA THR A 82 -20.25 -7.89 8.73
C THR A 82 -19.01 -7.00 8.86
N ILE A 83 -18.64 -6.58 10.08
CA ILE A 83 -17.44 -5.78 10.36
C ILE A 83 -16.20 -6.64 10.22
N LYS A 84 -16.19 -7.88 10.71
CA LYS A 84 -15.09 -8.82 10.46
C LYS A 84 -14.93 -9.14 8.97
N THR A 85 -16.02 -9.27 8.22
CA THR A 85 -15.94 -9.44 6.75
C THR A 85 -15.48 -8.17 6.06
N LYS A 86 -15.99 -6.99 6.41
CA LYS A 86 -15.52 -5.70 5.88
C LYS A 86 -14.08 -5.39 6.22
N ILE A 87 -13.58 -5.75 7.40
CA ILE A 87 -12.16 -5.62 7.76
C ILE A 87 -11.32 -6.59 6.92
N LYS A 88 -11.76 -7.84 6.74
CA LYS A 88 -11.12 -8.79 5.81
C LYS A 88 -11.10 -8.27 4.37
N GLU A 89 -12.17 -7.61 3.95
CA GLU A 89 -12.34 -7.02 2.64
C GLU A 89 -11.47 -5.77 2.48
N LEU A 90 -11.39 -4.90 3.49
CA LEU A 90 -10.48 -3.75 3.56
C LEU A 90 -9.01 -4.19 3.52
N PHE A 91 -8.64 -5.27 4.21
CA PHE A 91 -7.30 -5.87 4.11
C PHE A 91 -7.01 -6.49 2.73
N ARG A 92 -8.02 -7.02 2.04
CA ARG A 92 -7.90 -7.49 0.64
C ARG A 92 -7.74 -6.32 -0.33
N LEU A 93 -8.48 -5.23 -0.13
CA LEU A 93 -8.44 -4.01 -0.93
C LEU A 93 -7.12 -3.25 -0.78
N ASN A 94 -6.53 -3.25 0.42
CA ASN A 94 -5.23 -2.64 0.69
C ASN A 94 -4.03 -3.43 0.13
N ASN A 95 -4.26 -4.63 -0.41
CA ASN A 95 -3.23 -5.53 -0.94
C ASN A 95 -3.41 -5.82 -2.45
N ILE A 96 -3.89 -4.87 -3.25
CA ILE A 96 -3.69 -4.98 -4.70
C ILE A 96 -2.21 -4.78 -4.97
N ASN A 97 -1.48 -5.89 -5.08
CA ASN A 97 -0.07 -5.86 -5.43
C ASN A 97 0.07 -5.25 -6.84
N LYS A 98 0.73 -4.10 -6.93
CA LYS A 98 0.97 -3.38 -8.20
C LYS A 98 1.66 -4.27 -9.24
N VAL A 99 2.42 -5.27 -8.80
CA VAL A 99 3.06 -6.28 -9.66
C VAL A 99 2.03 -7.22 -10.28
N ASP A 100 1.06 -7.70 -9.51
CA ASP A 100 0.04 -8.64 -10.01
C ASP A 100 -0.88 -7.96 -11.02
N TYR A 101 -1.26 -6.69 -10.75
CA TYR A 101 -1.99 -5.86 -11.72
C TYR A 101 -1.24 -5.74 -13.04
N LYS A 102 0.05 -5.42 -13.00
CA LYS A 102 0.88 -5.29 -14.20
C LYS A 102 0.99 -6.63 -14.94
N THR A 103 1.16 -7.72 -14.20
CA THR A 103 1.28 -9.08 -14.74
C THR A 103 0.03 -9.49 -15.52
N LEU A 104 -1.17 -9.26 -14.97
CA LEU A 104 -2.42 -9.54 -15.66
C LEU A 104 -2.60 -8.64 -16.89
N LYS A 105 -2.30 -7.34 -16.74
CA LYS A 105 -2.44 -6.36 -17.82
C LYS A 105 -1.56 -6.68 -19.03
N SER A 106 -0.36 -7.22 -18.81
CA SER A 106 0.55 -7.62 -19.88
C SER A 106 0.30 -9.05 -20.40
N SER A 107 -0.62 -9.80 -19.79
CA SER A 107 -0.87 -11.20 -20.16
C SER A 107 -1.94 -11.33 -21.23
N GLU A 108 -1.78 -12.31 -22.12
CA GLU A 108 -2.78 -12.68 -23.12
C GLU A 108 -4.02 -13.39 -22.50
N TYR A 109 -3.88 -13.82 -21.25
CA TYR A 109 -4.91 -14.57 -20.52
C TYR A 109 -5.94 -13.68 -19.83
N PHE A 110 -5.78 -12.35 -19.88
CA PHE A 110 -6.79 -11.38 -19.46
C PHE A 110 -7.19 -10.49 -20.64
N SER A 111 -8.48 -10.48 -20.98
CA SER A 111 -9.02 -9.61 -22.04
C SER A 111 -10.00 -8.61 -21.44
N GLU A 112 -9.62 -7.33 -21.46
CA GLU A 112 -10.44 -6.26 -20.89
C GLU A 112 -11.78 -6.11 -21.63
N SER A 113 -11.75 -6.16 -22.97
CA SER A 113 -12.94 -6.09 -23.80
C SER A 113 -13.89 -7.26 -23.52
N TYR A 114 -13.38 -8.49 -23.49
CA TYR A 114 -14.16 -9.69 -23.15
C TYR A 114 -14.80 -9.57 -21.77
N TYR A 115 -14.04 -9.12 -20.77
CA TYR A 115 -14.51 -9.05 -19.40
C TYR A 115 -15.65 -8.04 -19.25
N ARG A 116 -15.52 -6.84 -19.85
CA ARG A 116 -16.56 -5.81 -19.82
C ARG A 116 -17.82 -6.22 -20.59
N GLU A 117 -17.65 -6.89 -21.73
CA GLU A 117 -18.76 -7.36 -22.55
C GLU A 117 -19.56 -8.44 -21.83
N LYS A 118 -18.85 -9.42 -21.22
CA LYS A 118 -19.45 -10.54 -20.51
C LYS A 118 -20.05 -10.15 -19.15
N TYR A 119 -19.41 -9.23 -18.44
CA TYR A 119 -19.76 -8.84 -17.06
C TYR A 119 -20.20 -7.38 -17.00
N LYS A 120 -21.45 -7.13 -17.42
CA LYS A 120 -22.04 -5.79 -17.52
C LYS A 120 -22.16 -5.04 -16.20
N ASP A 121 -22.14 -5.76 -15.08
CA ASP A 121 -22.15 -5.24 -13.71
C ASP A 121 -20.79 -4.64 -13.28
N THR A 122 -19.74 -4.81 -14.09
CA THR A 122 -18.39 -4.30 -13.79
C THR A 122 -18.00 -3.07 -14.62
N LYS A 123 -18.97 -2.42 -15.29
CA LYS A 123 -18.71 -1.30 -16.22
C LYS A 123 -17.95 -0.13 -15.57
N ASP A 124 -18.31 0.22 -14.34
CA ASP A 124 -17.78 1.39 -13.64
C ASP A 124 -16.47 1.10 -12.87
N ILE A 125 -15.96 -0.13 -12.95
CA ILE A 125 -14.77 -0.59 -12.23
C ILE A 125 -13.70 -1.02 -13.25
N ASP A 126 -12.42 -0.85 -12.91
CA ASP A 126 -11.30 -1.43 -13.67
C ASP A 126 -11.43 -2.97 -13.66
N PRO A 127 -11.58 -3.64 -14.82
CA PRO A 127 -11.82 -5.08 -14.92
C PRO A 127 -10.70 -5.93 -14.30
N ILE A 128 -9.45 -5.49 -14.42
CA ILE A 128 -8.31 -6.21 -13.84
C ILE A 128 -8.38 -6.14 -12.32
N LYS A 129 -8.66 -4.95 -11.77
CA LYS A 129 -8.84 -4.78 -10.32
C LYS A 129 -10.03 -5.59 -9.83
N HIS A 130 -11.15 -5.53 -10.55
CA HIS A 130 -12.34 -6.30 -10.21
C HIS A 130 -12.01 -7.80 -10.18
N TYR A 131 -11.33 -8.32 -11.19
CA TYR A 131 -11.00 -9.75 -11.25
C TYR A 131 -10.04 -10.17 -10.13
N LEU A 132 -9.02 -9.35 -9.83
CA LEU A 132 -8.07 -9.61 -8.74
C LEU A 132 -8.75 -9.68 -7.37
N LEU A 133 -9.71 -8.79 -7.12
CA LEU A 133 -10.36 -8.64 -5.82
C LEU A 133 -11.56 -9.57 -5.62
N TYR A 134 -12.39 -9.71 -6.67
CA TYR A 134 -13.72 -10.32 -6.58
C TYR A 134 -13.92 -11.40 -7.65
N GLY A 135 -13.62 -11.07 -8.91
CA GLY A 135 -14.02 -11.90 -10.05
C GLY A 135 -13.49 -13.33 -10.01
N ALA A 136 -12.26 -13.54 -9.54
CA ALA A 136 -11.72 -14.89 -9.40
C ALA A 136 -12.46 -15.75 -8.36
N MET A 137 -12.86 -15.16 -7.22
CA MET A 137 -13.63 -15.87 -6.19
C MET A 137 -15.07 -16.14 -6.63
N GLU A 138 -15.62 -15.25 -7.45
CA GLU A 138 -16.93 -15.42 -8.10
C GLU A 138 -16.89 -16.43 -9.26
N GLY A 139 -15.73 -17.00 -9.57
CA GLY A 139 -15.57 -17.96 -10.67
C GLY A 139 -15.71 -17.33 -12.06
N ARG A 140 -15.54 -16.01 -12.19
CA ARG A 140 -15.60 -15.31 -13.48
C ARG A 140 -14.36 -15.64 -14.31
N ASN A 141 -14.50 -15.67 -15.63
CA ASN A 141 -13.40 -15.96 -16.53
C ASN A 141 -12.76 -14.65 -17.01
N PRO A 142 -11.44 -14.48 -16.86
CA PRO A 142 -10.73 -13.27 -17.29
C PRO A 142 -10.59 -13.15 -18.81
N SER A 143 -10.69 -14.27 -19.53
CA SER A 143 -10.66 -14.34 -21.00
C SER A 143 -11.28 -15.64 -21.50
N LYS A 144 -11.29 -15.84 -22.83
CA LYS A 144 -11.63 -17.13 -23.45
C LYS A 144 -10.52 -18.18 -23.25
N HIS A 145 -9.30 -17.76 -22.96
CA HIS A 145 -8.12 -18.62 -22.83
C HIS A 145 -7.85 -19.07 -21.39
N PHE A 146 -8.71 -18.69 -20.45
CA PHE A 146 -8.57 -19.10 -19.05
C PHE A 146 -9.95 -19.34 -18.42
N ASP A 147 -10.13 -20.56 -17.90
CA ASP A 147 -11.32 -20.97 -17.17
C ASP A 147 -10.98 -21.06 -15.68
N THR A 148 -11.44 -20.05 -14.94
CA THR A 148 -11.18 -19.90 -13.51
C THR A 148 -11.71 -21.08 -12.71
N TYR A 149 -12.91 -21.57 -13.04
CA TYR A 149 -13.54 -22.66 -12.33
C TYR A 149 -12.82 -23.98 -12.60
N TYR A 150 -12.53 -24.27 -13.87
CA TYR A 150 -11.74 -25.45 -14.24
C TYR A 150 -10.38 -25.44 -13.57
N TYR A 151 -9.68 -24.30 -13.60
CA TYR A 151 -8.35 -24.18 -13.03
C TYR A 151 -8.38 -24.40 -11.51
N LEU A 152 -9.31 -23.80 -10.77
CA LEU A 152 -9.41 -24.01 -9.32
C LEU A 152 -9.83 -25.45 -8.97
N LYS A 153 -10.69 -26.07 -9.77
CA LYS A 153 -11.15 -27.44 -9.54
C LYS A 153 -10.03 -28.47 -9.65
N ASN A 154 -9.11 -28.29 -10.59
CA ASN A 154 -8.00 -29.22 -10.82
C ASN A 154 -6.75 -28.91 -9.99
N ASN A 155 -6.72 -27.77 -9.31
CA ASN A 155 -5.55 -27.27 -8.60
C ASN A 155 -5.94 -26.88 -7.17
N SER A 156 -6.14 -27.88 -6.31
CA SER A 156 -6.58 -27.69 -4.92
C SER A 156 -5.55 -26.96 -4.05
N ASP A 157 -4.27 -27.05 -4.40
CA ASP A 157 -3.17 -26.28 -3.81
C ASP A 157 -3.33 -24.77 -4.02
N VAL A 158 -3.85 -24.35 -5.18
CA VAL A 158 -4.15 -22.94 -5.48
C VAL A 158 -5.31 -22.44 -4.62
N VAL A 159 -6.33 -23.28 -4.41
CA VAL A 159 -7.45 -22.98 -3.51
C VAL A 159 -6.96 -22.78 -2.07
N ASN A 160 -6.11 -23.69 -1.59
CA ASN A 160 -5.58 -23.66 -0.23
C ASN A 160 -4.64 -22.47 0.02
N SER A 161 -3.80 -22.12 -0.97
CA SER A 161 -2.89 -20.97 -0.89
C SER A 161 -3.61 -19.62 -0.97
N ARG A 162 -4.88 -19.59 -1.40
CA ARG A 162 -5.70 -18.38 -1.59
C ARG A 162 -5.06 -17.36 -2.54
N ILE A 163 -4.17 -17.81 -3.42
CA ILE A 163 -3.59 -17.00 -4.49
C ILE A 163 -4.61 -16.87 -5.62
N ASN A 164 -4.67 -15.72 -6.29
CA ASN A 164 -5.53 -15.56 -7.46
C ASN A 164 -5.13 -16.60 -8.55
N PRO A 165 -6.08 -17.38 -9.09
CA PRO A 165 -5.79 -18.49 -9.99
C PRO A 165 -5.03 -18.06 -11.25
N LEU A 166 -5.37 -16.91 -11.84
CA LEU A 166 -4.65 -16.43 -13.02
C LEU A 166 -3.24 -15.97 -12.66
N VAL A 167 -3.07 -15.30 -11.50
CA VAL A 167 -1.73 -14.92 -11.01
C VAL A 167 -0.87 -16.16 -10.78
N HIS A 168 -1.43 -17.21 -10.17
CA HIS A 168 -0.73 -18.48 -9.98
C HIS A 168 -0.36 -19.12 -11.31
N PHE A 169 -1.29 -19.14 -12.26
CA PHE A 169 -1.04 -19.73 -13.57
C PHE A 169 0.13 -19.04 -14.29
N LEU A 170 0.13 -17.71 -14.31
CA LEU A 170 1.18 -16.93 -14.97
C LEU A 170 2.54 -17.06 -14.28
N LYS A 171 2.59 -17.19 -12.95
CA LYS A 171 3.84 -17.29 -12.20
C LYS A 171 4.43 -18.70 -12.15
N PHE A 172 3.56 -19.71 -12.00
CA PHE A 172 3.95 -21.10 -11.73
C PHE A 172 3.32 -22.07 -12.72
N GLY A 173 2.01 -21.95 -12.98
CA GLY A 173 1.24 -22.92 -13.76
C GLY A 173 1.78 -23.17 -15.17
N ILE A 174 2.29 -22.14 -15.87
CA ILE A 174 2.91 -22.30 -17.20
C ILE A 174 4.15 -23.19 -17.12
N LYS A 175 5.03 -22.96 -16.13
CA LYS A 175 6.26 -23.76 -15.93
C LYS A 175 5.94 -25.18 -15.50
N GLU A 176 4.87 -25.34 -14.73
CA GLU A 176 4.35 -26.62 -14.26
C GLU A 176 3.48 -27.35 -15.30
N LYS A 177 3.33 -26.79 -16.51
CA LYS A 177 2.52 -27.34 -17.62
C LYS A 177 1.05 -27.61 -17.23
N ARG A 178 0.50 -26.80 -16.32
CA ARG A 178 -0.92 -26.88 -15.94
C ARG A 178 -1.79 -26.35 -17.08
N LEU A 179 -3.00 -26.90 -17.22
CA LEU A 179 -3.93 -26.49 -18.26
C LEU A 179 -4.83 -25.34 -17.76
N PRO A 180 -4.93 -24.22 -18.50
CA PRO A 180 -5.78 -23.09 -18.12
C PRO A 180 -7.26 -23.27 -18.53
N ILE A 181 -7.56 -24.19 -19.45
CA ILE A 181 -8.90 -24.47 -19.96
C ILE A 181 -9.13 -25.98 -20.07
N SER A 182 -10.39 -26.40 -20.03
CA SER A 182 -10.76 -27.79 -20.33
C SER A 182 -10.70 -28.05 -21.83
N GLU A 183 -10.05 -29.14 -22.25
CA GLU A 183 -9.96 -29.60 -23.65
C GLU A 183 -11.33 -29.86 -24.33
N LYS A 184 -12.43 -29.92 -23.56
CA LYS A 184 -13.78 -30.26 -24.06
C LYS A 184 -14.56 -29.11 -24.72
N ARG A 185 -13.97 -27.92 -24.93
CA ARG A 185 -14.69 -26.73 -25.44
C ARG A 185 -14.58 -26.46 -26.95
N GLU A 186 -13.90 -27.31 -27.72
CA GLU A 186 -13.77 -27.18 -29.19
C GLU A 186 -14.80 -27.99 -29.99
N LYS A 187 -16.07 -28.03 -29.56
CA LYS A 187 -17.16 -28.57 -30.39
C LYS A 187 -18.26 -27.54 -30.57
#